data_AF-A0A3G2QVN7-F1
#
_entry.id   AF-A0A3G2QVN7-F1
#
_cell.length_a   1.000
_cell.length_b   1.000
_cell.length_c   1.000
_cell.angle_alpha   90.00
_cell.angle_beta   90.00
_cell.angle_gamma   90.00
#
_symmetry.space_group_name_H-M   'P 1'
#
loop_
_entity.id
_entity.type
_entity.pdbx_description
1 polymer ?
#
loop_
_entity_poly.entity_id
_entity_poly.type
_entity_poly.pdbx_seq_one_letter_code
_entity_poly.pdbx_strand_id
1 'polypeptide(L)'
;MAWLSVILLVVVCLILAGCAPVFTRYSTPSVAWASPYECGFIPSATSFDSFGFSYFSLLVFFVVFDLEISLLLNMPEQGTVFGGFIYYFVFLVILSLGFLFEAVLGYVHWGY
;
A
#
# COMPACT_ATOMS: atom_id res chain seq x y z
N MET A 1 12.73 25.63 1.92
CA MET A 1 12.72 25.16 3.32
C MET A 1 12.40 23.66 3.40
N ALA A 2 11.30 23.17 2.79
CA ALA A 2 10.96 21.74 2.77
C ALA A 2 12.05 20.83 2.14
N TRP A 3 12.68 21.26 1.04
CA TRP A 3 13.76 20.49 0.40
C TRP A 3 14.99 20.29 1.30
N LEU A 4 15.35 21.31 2.09
CA LEU A 4 16.47 21.22 3.04
C LEU A 4 16.16 20.25 4.18
N SER A 5 14.93 20.25 4.69
CA SER A 5 14.52 19.28 5.72
C SER A 5 14.47 17.84 5.20
N VAL A 6 14.07 17.63 3.94
CA VAL A 6 14.08 16.30 3.32
C VAL A 6 15.50 15.79 3.13
N ILE A 7 16.40 16.63 2.60
CA ILE A 7 17.81 16.27 2.42
C ILE A 7 18.46 15.94 3.77
N LEU A 8 18.18 16.74 4.80
CA LEU A 8 18.69 16.49 6.16
C LEU A 8 18.20 15.14 6.70
N LEU A 9 16.93 14.80 6.53
CA LEU A 9 16.36 13.54 7.00
C LEU A 9 17.01 12.34 6.30
N VAL A 10 17.19 12.40 4.97
CA VAL A 10 17.85 11.34 4.21
C VAL A 10 19.29 11.14 4.68
N VAL A 11 20.03 12.23 4.88
CA VAL A 11 21.42 12.17 5.37
C VAL A 11 21.50 11.55 6.76
N VAL A 12 20.59 11.92 7.67
CA VAL A 12 20.52 11.33 9.01
C VAL A 12 20.22 9.83 8.95
N CYS A 13 19.26 9.39 8.12
CA CYS A 13 18.97 7.97 7.93
C CYS A 13 20.17 7.18 7.40
N LEU A 14 20.92 7.75 6.46
CA LEU A 14 22.13 7.11 5.90
C LEU A 14 23.24 7.00 6.94
N ILE A 15 23.46 8.03 7.76
CA ILE A 15 24.46 8.00 8.84
C ILE A 15 24.08 6.92 9.87
N LEU A 16 22.82 6.87 10.30
CA LEU A 16 22.36 5.87 11.26
C LEU A 16 22.49 4.44 10.72
N ALA A 17 22.12 4.21 9.45
CA ALA A 17 22.27 2.91 8.81
C ALA A 17 23.74 2.49 8.67
N GLY A 18 24.64 3.42 8.33
CA GLY A 18 26.08 3.17 8.23
C GLY A 18 26.77 2.95 9.58
N CYS A 19 26.27 3.58 10.66
CA CYS A 19 26.78 3.38 12.01
C CYS A 19 26.31 2.06 12.64
N ALA A 20 25.12 1.56 12.30
CA ALA A 20 24.55 0.33 12.86
C ALA A 20 25.53 -0.87 12.83
N PRO A 21 26.16 -1.25 11.69
CA PRO A 21 27.09 -2.38 11.65
C PRO A 21 28.39 -2.16 12.44
N VAL A 22 28.78 -0.90 12.69
CA VAL A 22 29.98 -0.55 13.47
C VAL A 22 29.71 -0.72 14.97
N PHE A 23 28.50 -0.43 15.42
CA PHE A 23 28.08 -0.61 16.82
C PHE A 23 27.68 -2.05 17.15
N THR A 24 27.16 -2.80 16.18
CA THR A 24 26.96 -4.25 16.35
C THR A 24 28.33 -4.92 16.35
N ARG A 25 28.82 -5.32 17.53
CA ARG A 25 30.07 -6.09 17.64
C ARG A 25 29.98 -7.28 16.68
N TYR A 26 30.97 -7.39 15.79
CA TYR A 26 31.09 -8.38 14.73
C TYR A 26 31.13 -9.80 15.31
N SER A 27 29.97 -10.31 15.72
CA SER A 27 29.77 -11.71 16.02
C SER A 27 29.31 -12.31 14.72
N THR A 28 30.06 -13.28 14.19
CA THR A 28 29.60 -14.05 13.04
C THR A 28 28.18 -14.56 13.36
N PRO A 29 27.14 -14.14 12.61
CA PRO A 29 25.79 -14.52 12.93
C PRO A 29 25.72 -16.05 12.83
N SER A 30 25.40 -16.72 13.94
CA SER A 30 25.22 -18.16 13.88
C SER A 30 24.07 -18.46 12.92
N VAL A 31 24.14 -19.57 12.20
CA VAL A 31 23.14 -19.96 11.18
C VAL A 31 21.71 -19.87 11.71
N ALA A 32 21.48 -20.18 13.00
CA ALA A 32 20.16 -20.09 13.65
C ALA A 32 19.61 -18.66 13.83
N TRP A 33 20.48 -17.64 13.92
CA TRP A 33 20.08 -16.23 13.96
C TRP A 33 19.88 -15.64 12.57
N ALA A 34 20.48 -16.25 11.55
CA ALA A 34 20.38 -15.83 10.15
C ALA A 34 19.28 -16.59 9.38
N SER A 35 18.72 -17.67 9.94
CA SER A 35 17.62 -18.43 9.35
C SER A 35 16.27 -17.73 9.55
N PRO A 36 15.29 -17.95 8.65
CA PRO A 36 13.92 -17.43 8.82
C PRO A 36 13.29 -17.95 10.11
N TYR A 37 12.48 -17.10 10.75
CA TYR A 37 11.80 -17.45 11.99
C TYR A 37 10.61 -18.38 11.71
N GLU A 38 10.77 -19.67 12.02
CA GLU A 38 9.69 -20.66 12.05
C GLU A 38 9.50 -21.21 13.47
N CYS A 39 9.42 -20.34 14.48
CA CYS A 39 9.22 -20.75 15.87
C CYS A 39 10.28 -21.76 16.39
N GLY A 40 11.51 -21.73 15.83
CA GLY A 40 12.60 -22.64 16.18
C GLY A 40 12.68 -23.93 15.36
N PHE A 41 11.80 -24.12 14.38
CA PHE A 41 11.86 -25.23 13.44
C PHE A 41 12.75 -24.91 12.23
N ILE A 42 13.21 -25.97 11.56
CA ILE A 42 13.98 -25.86 10.32
C ILE A 42 12.97 -25.60 9.19
N PRO A 43 13.14 -24.54 8.38
CA PRO A 43 12.23 -24.22 7.30
C PRO A 43 12.11 -25.39 6.31
N SER A 44 10.90 -25.95 6.20
CA SER A 44 10.64 -27.12 5.36
C SER A 44 10.46 -26.77 3.89
N ALA A 45 10.17 -25.50 3.57
CA ALA A 45 9.94 -25.02 2.21
C ALA A 45 10.43 -23.58 2.04
N THR A 46 10.65 -23.17 0.80
CA THR A 46 10.82 -21.76 0.48
C THR A 46 9.50 -21.03 0.72
N SER A 47 9.55 -19.85 1.32
CA SER A 47 8.37 -19.03 1.68
C SER A 47 7.66 -18.39 0.49
N PHE A 48 7.76 -18.99 -0.70
CA PHE A 48 7.02 -18.55 -1.88
C PHE A 48 5.61 -19.12 -1.83
N ASP A 49 4.77 -18.50 -1.02
CA ASP A 49 3.34 -18.71 -1.14
C ASP A 49 2.85 -18.07 -2.45
N SER A 50 2.15 -18.88 -3.23
CA SER A 50 1.33 -18.38 -4.33
C SER A 50 0.23 -17.51 -3.73
N PHE A 51 0.31 -16.20 -3.95
CA PHE A 51 -0.69 -15.24 -3.47
C PHE A 51 -2.10 -15.65 -3.94
N GLY A 52 -3.05 -15.63 -3.02
CA GLY A 52 -4.45 -15.90 -3.33
C GLY A 52 -5.03 -14.89 -4.32
N PHE A 53 -5.99 -15.34 -5.12
CA PHE A 53 -6.71 -14.49 -6.09
C PHE A 53 -7.38 -13.26 -5.44
N SER A 54 -7.76 -13.35 -4.16
CA SER A 54 -8.35 -12.26 -3.39
C SER A 54 -7.43 -11.03 -3.29
N TYR A 55 -6.12 -11.23 -3.14
CA TYR A 55 -5.15 -10.12 -3.10
C TYR A 55 -5.04 -9.41 -4.45
N PHE A 56 -5.11 -10.17 -5.54
CA PHE A 56 -5.11 -9.61 -6.88
C PHE A 56 -6.36 -8.76 -7.13
N SER A 57 -7.53 -9.25 -6.73
CA SER A 57 -8.78 -8.49 -6.86
C SER A 57 -8.74 -7.19 -6.05
N LEU A 58 -8.19 -7.21 -4.83
CA LEU A 58 -8.03 -5.99 -4.03
C LEU A 58 -7.11 -4.98 -4.71
N LEU A 59 -6.00 -5.42 -5.31
CA LEU A 59 -5.07 -4.54 -6.00
C LEU A 59 -5.73 -3.82 -7.19
N VAL A 60 -6.53 -4.55 -7.97
CA VAL A 60 -7.28 -3.95 -9.09
C VAL A 60 -8.29 -2.93 -8.57
N PHE A 61 -9.06 -3.25 -7.52
CA PHE A 61 -9.98 -2.29 -6.92
C PHE A 61 -9.28 -1.04 -6.39
N PHE A 62 -8.15 -1.22 -5.72
CA PHE A 62 -7.37 -0.11 -5.20
C PHE A 62 -6.96 0.85 -6.32
N VAL A 63 -6.45 0.34 -7.45
CA VAL A 63 -6.03 1.17 -8.59
C VAL A 63 -7.21 1.93 -9.19
N VAL A 64 -8.36 1.27 -9.35
CA VAL A 64 -9.57 1.91 -9.92
C VAL A 64 -10.10 2.99 -8.98
N PHE A 65 -10.27 2.70 -7.69
CA PHE A 65 -10.74 3.69 -6.71
C PHE A 65 -9.77 4.86 -6.53
N ASP A 66 -8.46 4.64 -6.61
CA ASP A 66 -7.45 5.71 -6.49
C ASP A 66 -7.53 6.68 -7.69
N LEU A 67 -7.77 6.17 -8.90
CA LEU A 67 -8.04 6.98 -10.08
C LEU A 67 -9.31 7.83 -9.88
N GLU A 68 -10.39 7.21 -9.40
CA GLU A 68 -11.67 7.88 -9.19
C GLU A 68 -11.58 9.00 -8.15
N ILE A 69 -10.87 8.75 -7.03
CA ILE A 69 -10.61 9.77 -6.00
C ILE A 69 -9.77 10.91 -6.59
N SER A 70 -8.77 10.59 -7.41
CA SER A 70 -7.95 11.61 -8.08
C SER A 70 -8.78 12.53 -8.99
N LEU A 71 -9.82 12.01 -9.64
CA LEU A 71 -10.77 12.81 -10.42
C LEU A 71 -11.66 13.68 -9.53
N LEU A 72 -12.15 13.14 -8.41
CA LEU A 72 -12.96 13.90 -7.44
C LEU A 72 -12.17 15.03 -6.77
N LEU A 73 -10.86 14.85 -6.57
CA LEU A 73 -10.00 15.84 -5.92
C LEU A 73 -9.86 17.15 -6.73
N ASN A 74 -10.17 17.12 -8.04
CA ASN A 74 -10.20 18.31 -8.89
C ASN A 74 -11.51 19.12 -8.79
N MET A 75 -12.53 18.62 -8.10
CA MET A 75 -13.81 19.31 -7.89
C MET A 75 -13.69 20.76 -7.34
N PRO A 76 -12.91 21.05 -6.28
CA PRO A 76 -12.81 22.41 -5.74
C PRO A 76 -12.18 23.42 -6.70
N GLU A 77 -11.38 22.97 -7.67
CA GLU A 77 -10.72 23.85 -8.65
C GLU A 77 -11.68 24.41 -9.71
N GLN A 78 -12.87 23.83 -9.89
CA GLN A 78 -13.81 24.22 -10.94
C GLN A 78 -14.67 25.47 -10.60
N GLY A 79 -14.45 26.10 -9.45
CA GLY A 79 -15.13 27.34 -9.04
C GLY A 79 -16.64 27.17 -8.76
N THR A 80 -17.33 28.28 -8.50
CA THR A 80 -18.76 28.32 -8.07
C THR A 80 -19.75 28.07 -9.21
N VAL A 81 -19.35 27.36 -10.26
CA VAL A 81 -20.27 27.02 -11.36
C VAL A 81 -21.03 25.76 -10.96
N PHE A 82 -22.24 25.93 -10.42
CA PHE A 82 -23.15 24.85 -10.04
C PHE A 82 -23.41 23.82 -11.16
N GLY A 83 -23.13 24.15 -12.42
CA GLY A 83 -23.25 23.24 -13.56
C GLY A 83 -22.35 22.00 -13.49
N GLY A 84 -21.19 22.07 -12.82
CA GLY A 84 -20.29 20.92 -12.67
C GLY A 84 -20.76 19.89 -11.63
N PHE A 85 -21.52 20.33 -10.64
CA PHE A 85 -21.92 19.51 -9.48
C PHE A 85 -22.77 18.30 -9.89
N ILE A 86 -23.67 18.45 -10.86
CA ILE A 86 -24.53 17.36 -11.34
C ILE A 86 -23.70 16.20 -11.92
N TYR A 87 -22.60 16.51 -12.62
CA TYR A 87 -21.74 15.49 -13.21
C TYR A 87 -20.96 14.73 -12.14
N TYR A 88 -20.44 15.42 -11.12
CA TYR A 88 -19.81 14.78 -9.97
C TYR A 88 -20.78 13.92 -9.17
N PHE A 89 -22.02 14.36 -9.00
CA PHE A 89 -23.05 13.58 -8.32
C PHE A 89 -23.41 12.32 -9.09
N VAL A 90 -23.64 12.43 -10.41
CA VAL A 90 -23.89 11.26 -11.27
C VAL A 90 -22.69 10.31 -11.27
N PHE A 91 -21.47 10.84 -11.32
CA PHE A 91 -20.25 10.05 -11.20
C PHE A 91 -20.23 9.26 -9.90
N LEU A 92 -20.44 9.89 -8.74
CA LEU A 92 -20.52 9.21 -7.44
C LEU A 92 -21.59 8.12 -7.38
N VAL A 93 -22.76 8.35 -7.98
CA VAL A 93 -23.82 7.32 -8.05
C VAL A 93 -23.33 6.10 -8.84
N ILE A 94 -22.72 6.31 -10.00
CA ILE A 94 -22.16 5.22 -10.83
C ILE A 94 -21.10 4.45 -10.04
N LEU A 95 -20.19 5.14 -9.34
CA LEU A 95 -19.18 4.52 -8.50
C LEU A 95 -19.79 3.66 -7.39
N SER A 96 -20.76 4.22 -6.66
CA SER A 96 -21.43 3.52 -5.57
C SER A 96 -22.15 2.25 -6.03
N LEU A 97 -22.75 2.29 -7.24
CA LEU A 97 -23.43 1.14 -7.84
C LEU A 97 -22.45 0.08 -8.33
N GLY A 98 -21.33 0.49 -8.96
CA GLY A 98 -20.27 -0.42 -9.39
C GLY A 98 -19.69 -1.20 -8.21
N PHE A 99 -19.36 -0.48 -7.13
CA PHE A 99 -18.85 -1.08 -5.89
C PHE A 99 -19.86 -2.05 -5.27
N LEU A 100 -21.14 -1.67 -5.19
CA LEU A 100 -22.19 -2.54 -4.67
C LEU A 100 -22.32 -3.83 -5.48
N PHE A 101 -22.25 -3.74 -6.80
CA PHE A 101 -22.30 -4.91 -7.69
C PHE A 101 -21.15 -5.89 -7.40
N GLU A 102 -19.93 -5.38 -7.28
CA GLU A 102 -18.75 -6.21 -7.00
C GLU A 102 -18.77 -6.80 -5.59
N ALA A 103 -19.26 -6.05 -4.60
CA ALA A 103 -19.44 -6.52 -3.24
C ALA A 103 -20.46 -7.68 -3.18
N VAL A 104 -21.59 -7.56 -3.90
CA VAL A 104 -22.62 -8.61 -3.97
C VAL A 104 -22.12 -9.85 -4.73
N LEU A 105 -21.30 -9.67 -5.77
CA LEU A 105 -20.68 -10.78 -6.52
C LEU A 105 -19.61 -11.54 -5.71
N GLY A 106 -19.23 -11.04 -4.53
CA GLY A 106 -18.33 -11.73 -3.62
C GLY A 106 -16.84 -11.61 -3.98
N TYR A 107 -16.48 -10.73 -4.92
CA TYR A 107 -15.06 -10.42 -5.21
C TYR A 107 -14.33 -9.78 -4.04
N VAL A 108 -15.08 -9.17 -3.12
CA VAL A 108 -14.59 -8.56 -1.88
C VAL A 108 -14.69 -9.53 -0.70
N HIS A 109 -15.20 -10.75 -0.88
CA HIS A 109 -15.34 -11.69 0.23
C HIS A 109 -13.99 -12.34 0.56
N TRP A 110 -13.54 -12.14 1.80
CA TRP A 110 -12.37 -12.82 2.35
C TRP A 110 -12.82 -14.10 3.01
N GLY A 111 -12.80 -15.20 2.24
CA GLY A 111 -12.85 -16.55 2.78
C GLY A 111 -11.46 -16.95 3.29
N TYR A 112 -11.40 -17.43 4.53
CA TYR A 112 -10.26 -18.19 5.04
C TYR A 112 -10.12 -19.52 4.30
#